data_AF-A0A434U6K6-F1
#
_entry.id   AF-A0A434U6K6-F1
#
_cell.length_a   1.000
_cell.length_b   1.000
_cell.length_c   1.000
_cell.angle_alpha   90.00
_cell.angle_beta   90.00
_cell.angle_gamma   90.00
#
_symmetry.space_group_name_H-M   'P 1'
#
loop_
_entity.id
_entity.type
_entity.pdbx_description
1 polymer ?
#
loop_
_entity_poly.entity_id
_entity_poly.type
_entity_poly.pdbx_seq_one_letter_code
_entity_poly.pdbx_strand_id
1 'polypeptide(L)'
;MPYTFRRRTALHPRARANGLGLLRYGDDLISGITAFTESDDRGRSFAMWRFAPGYVGDPTADVFFRFDFVLEADVAAADRVLRRHERNDSAANAAIRRRSDMALPPFYRSLWLDRELTLVTDHALLALLAQRYRVEPDQNGARDLNLNFRRWQRLSQLHLPEFAHWPDLCLKAREVAEKALRADPDLIESLAKAEQRALRAAQRRLGQLQARARAAVSAGDDTELPFEEQLATALREGIRIPQVRLDTVGAIFVSANRSVTERVSSDL
;
A
#
# COMPACT_ATOMS: atom_id res chain seq x y z
N MET A 1 10.57 -22.18 18.23
CA MET A 1 9.27 -22.31 18.92
C MET A 1 8.28 -22.97 17.98
N PRO A 2 7.52 -23.99 18.42
CA PRO A 2 6.44 -24.58 17.63
C PRO A 2 5.20 -23.68 17.62
N TYR A 3 4.45 -23.70 16.53
CA TYR A 3 3.25 -22.87 16.33
C TYR A 3 2.03 -23.71 15.94
N THR A 4 0.83 -23.22 16.24
CA THR A 4 -0.44 -23.80 15.77
C THR A 4 -1.44 -22.72 15.39
N PHE A 5 -2.27 -22.96 14.37
CA PHE A 5 -3.39 -22.09 14.01
C PHE A 5 -4.65 -22.35 14.87
N ARG A 6 -4.69 -23.45 15.63
CA ARG A 6 -5.87 -23.83 16.43
C ARG A 6 -5.79 -23.22 17.82
N ARG A 7 -6.64 -22.22 18.09
CA ARG A 7 -6.74 -21.57 19.40
C ARG A 7 -6.94 -22.57 20.54
N ARG A 8 -7.81 -23.57 20.38
CA ARG A 8 -8.05 -24.61 21.40
C ARG A 8 -6.77 -25.37 21.77
N THR A 9 -5.90 -25.62 20.80
CA THR A 9 -4.63 -26.32 21.01
C THR A 9 -3.61 -25.42 21.69
N ALA A 10 -3.47 -24.16 21.26
CA ALA A 10 -2.55 -23.19 21.86
C ALA A 10 -2.91 -22.80 23.31
N LEU A 11 -4.19 -22.84 23.66
CA LEU A 11 -4.66 -22.54 25.03
C LEU A 11 -4.59 -23.74 25.99
N HIS A 12 -4.24 -24.93 25.50
CA HIS A 12 -4.14 -26.11 26.35
C HIS A 12 -2.95 -25.98 27.32
N PRO A 13 -3.10 -26.28 28.63
CA PRO A 13 -2.03 -26.07 29.63
C PRO A 13 -0.69 -26.72 29.28
N ARG A 14 -0.71 -27.97 28.79
CA ARG A 14 0.50 -28.66 28.30
C ARG A 14 1.14 -28.00 27.09
N ALA A 15 0.34 -27.40 26.21
CA ALA A 15 0.85 -26.71 25.03
C ALA A 15 1.55 -25.40 25.41
N ARG A 16 0.98 -24.65 26.38
CA ARG A 16 1.64 -23.46 26.95
C ARG A 16 2.92 -23.79 27.69
N ALA A 17 2.94 -24.86 28.48
CA ALA A 17 4.15 -25.32 29.18
C ALA A 17 5.28 -25.69 28.21
N ASN A 18 4.93 -26.16 27.00
CA ASN A 18 5.87 -26.50 25.93
C ASN A 18 6.18 -25.32 24.98
N GLY A 19 5.74 -24.09 25.31
CA GLY A 19 6.00 -22.91 24.49
C GLY A 19 5.32 -22.91 23.12
N LEU A 20 4.19 -23.60 22.96
CA LEU A 20 3.42 -23.62 21.71
C LEU A 20 2.67 -22.29 21.52
N GLY A 21 3.07 -21.51 20.52
CA GLY A 21 2.43 -20.24 20.15
C GLY A 21 1.17 -20.41 19.29
N LEU A 22 0.23 -19.47 19.40
CA LEU A 22 -0.92 -19.37 18.49
C LEU A 22 -0.53 -18.49 17.31
N LEU A 23 -0.35 -19.07 16.13
CA LEU A 23 -0.07 -18.31 14.93
C LEU A 23 -1.35 -17.60 14.45
N ARG A 24 -1.33 -16.27 14.47
CA ARG A 24 -2.42 -15.39 14.03
C ARG A 24 -1.86 -14.07 13.51
N TYR A 25 -2.66 -13.32 12.77
CA TYR A 25 -2.33 -11.91 12.50
C TYR A 25 -2.15 -11.16 13.84
N GLY A 26 -1.00 -10.48 13.98
CA GLY A 26 -0.56 -9.85 15.22
C GLY A 26 0.20 -10.77 16.19
N ASP A 27 0.61 -11.97 15.78
CA ASP A 27 1.64 -12.77 16.46
C ASP A 27 3.05 -12.25 16.10
N ASP A 28 4.01 -12.40 17.00
CA ASP A 28 5.38 -11.87 16.84
C ASP A 28 6.10 -12.47 15.62
N LEU A 29 5.84 -13.73 15.27
CA LEU A 29 6.42 -14.34 14.07
C LEU A 29 5.90 -13.68 12.79
N ILE A 30 4.58 -13.48 12.69
CA ILE A 30 3.96 -12.84 11.52
C ILE A 30 4.40 -11.39 11.42
N SER A 31 4.47 -10.70 12.57
CA SER A 31 4.97 -9.33 12.65
C SER A 31 6.44 -9.24 12.23
N GLY A 32 7.27 -10.20 12.65
CA GLY A 32 8.68 -10.29 12.28
C GLY A 32 8.91 -10.58 10.80
N ILE A 33 8.14 -11.51 10.20
CA ILE A 33 8.20 -11.77 8.76
C ILE A 33 7.75 -10.54 7.97
N THR A 34 6.68 -9.87 8.41
CA THR A 34 6.19 -8.64 7.76
C THR A 34 7.25 -7.55 7.83
N ALA A 35 7.82 -7.27 9.00
CA ALA A 35 8.88 -6.29 9.17
C ALA A 35 10.13 -6.63 8.34
N PHE A 36 10.49 -7.91 8.25
CA PHE A 36 11.60 -8.35 7.41
C PHE A 36 11.33 -8.08 5.92
N THR A 37 10.14 -8.43 5.42
CA THR A 37 9.76 -8.18 4.02
C THR A 37 9.62 -6.68 3.73
N GLU A 38 9.09 -5.89 4.66
CA GLU A 38 9.03 -4.42 4.53
C GLU A 38 10.42 -3.75 4.55
N SER A 39 11.40 -4.38 5.21
CA SER A 39 12.80 -3.93 5.22
C SER A 39 13.59 -4.37 3.99
N ASP A 40 13.07 -5.31 3.19
CA ASP A 40 13.70 -5.74 1.94
C ASP A 40 13.28 -4.81 0.80
N ASP A 41 14.27 -4.17 0.16
CA ASP A 41 14.02 -3.26 -0.96
C ASP A 41 13.86 -3.98 -2.31
N ARG A 42 14.05 -5.31 -2.34
CA ARG A 42 13.91 -6.11 -3.57
C ARG A 42 12.47 -6.08 -4.08
N GLY A 43 12.29 -5.59 -5.31
CA GLY A 43 10.99 -5.49 -5.97
C GLY A 43 10.29 -4.14 -5.80
N ARG A 44 10.82 -3.22 -4.99
CA ARG A 44 10.24 -1.88 -4.77
C ARG A 44 10.48 -0.91 -5.92
N SER A 45 11.48 -1.18 -6.75
CA SER A 45 11.70 -0.47 -8.01
C SER A 45 12.03 -1.45 -9.12
N PHE A 46 11.44 -1.24 -10.30
CA PHE A 46 11.74 -2.04 -11.48
C PHE A 46 11.63 -1.22 -12.76
N ALA A 47 12.28 -1.72 -13.81
CA ALA A 47 12.07 -1.24 -15.16
C ALA A 47 11.97 -2.44 -16.11
N MET A 48 11.05 -2.37 -17.07
CA MET A 48 10.90 -3.43 -18.07
C MET A 48 10.58 -2.89 -19.45
N TRP A 49 10.96 -3.67 -20.44
CA TRP A 49 10.54 -3.50 -21.82
C TRP A 49 9.41 -4.47 -22.11
N ARG A 50 8.31 -3.98 -22.68
CA ARG A 50 7.16 -4.75 -23.14
C ARG A 50 7.05 -4.63 -24.65
N PHE A 51 7.30 -5.73 -25.33
CA PHE A 51 7.01 -5.82 -26.75
C PHE A 51 5.56 -6.25 -26.95
N ALA A 52 4.75 -5.34 -27.49
CA ALA A 52 3.32 -5.50 -27.73
C ALA A 52 3.02 -5.18 -29.21
N PRO A 53 3.00 -6.18 -30.11
CA PRO A 53 2.87 -5.95 -31.56
C PRO A 53 1.61 -5.17 -31.98
N GLY A 54 0.52 -5.29 -31.22
CA GLY A 54 -0.74 -4.58 -31.49
C GLY A 54 -0.84 -3.20 -30.83
N TYR A 55 0.22 -2.74 -30.15
CA TYR A 55 0.24 -1.42 -29.53
C TYR A 55 0.38 -0.32 -30.58
N VAL A 56 -0.34 0.78 -30.41
CA VAL A 56 -0.27 1.95 -31.27
C VAL A 56 0.27 3.10 -30.43
N GLY A 57 1.45 3.59 -30.78
CA GLY A 57 2.18 4.60 -30.02
C GLY A 57 3.44 5.05 -30.72
N ASP A 58 4.44 5.52 -29.96
CA ASP A 58 5.72 5.97 -30.51
C ASP A 58 6.41 4.89 -31.36
N PRO A 59 6.99 5.23 -32.52
CA PRO A 59 7.67 4.26 -33.39
C PRO A 59 8.82 3.49 -32.74
N THR A 60 9.41 4.05 -31.68
CA THR A 60 10.48 3.45 -30.89
C THR A 60 9.90 2.79 -29.64
N ALA A 61 9.41 3.60 -28.70
CA ALA A 61 8.74 3.15 -27.48
C ALA A 61 8.09 4.31 -26.73
N ASP A 62 6.96 4.03 -26.08
CA ASP A 62 6.40 4.90 -25.06
C ASP A 62 6.81 4.44 -23.67
N VAL A 63 7.03 5.38 -22.75
CA VAL A 63 7.29 5.07 -21.35
C VAL A 63 6.06 5.32 -20.49
N PHE A 64 5.80 4.40 -19.59
CA PHE A 64 4.75 4.50 -18.58
C PHE A 64 5.33 4.28 -17.20
N PHE A 65 4.93 5.12 -16.25
CA PHE A 65 5.30 4.98 -14.85
C PHE A 65 4.17 4.32 -14.07
N ARG A 66 4.50 3.31 -13.27
CA ARG A 66 3.60 2.68 -12.31
C ARG A 66 3.97 3.13 -10.90
N PHE A 67 2.97 3.55 -10.13
CA PHE A 67 3.11 3.81 -8.70
C PHE A 67 2.08 3.00 -7.94
N ASP A 68 2.54 2.07 -7.11
CA ASP A 68 1.69 1.33 -6.19
C ASP A 68 1.80 1.95 -4.81
N PHE A 69 0.67 2.45 -4.30
CA PHE A 69 0.56 3.03 -2.97
C PHE A 69 -0.16 2.08 -2.04
N VAL A 70 0.34 1.99 -0.82
CA VAL A 70 -0.36 1.38 0.33
C VAL A 70 -0.95 2.50 1.15
N LEU A 71 -2.25 2.40 1.43
CA LEU A 71 -2.99 3.35 2.23
C LEU A 71 -3.48 2.68 3.51
N GLU A 72 -3.17 3.30 4.64
CA GLU A 72 -3.54 2.84 5.98
C GLU A 72 -3.96 4.03 6.83
N ALA A 73 -4.77 3.80 7.85
CA ALA A 73 -5.13 4.87 8.77
C ALA A 73 -3.90 5.39 9.52
N ASP A 74 -3.72 6.71 9.59
CA ASP A 74 -2.66 7.31 10.40
C ASP A 74 -3.02 7.30 11.89
N VAL A 75 -2.34 6.45 12.66
CA VAL A 75 -2.58 6.29 14.10
C VAL A 75 -1.71 7.22 14.97
N ALA A 76 -0.90 8.10 14.39
CA ALA A 76 0.03 8.95 15.15
C ALA A 76 -0.70 9.90 16.13
N ALA A 77 -1.85 10.45 15.72
CA ALA A 77 -2.67 11.28 16.59
C ALA A 77 -3.27 10.48 17.76
N ALA A 78 -3.74 9.25 17.50
CA ALA A 78 -4.29 8.37 18.52
C ALA A 78 -3.21 7.94 19.53
N ASP A 79 -1.99 7.66 19.07
CA ASP A 79 -0.84 7.33 19.91
C ASP A 79 -0.43 8.51 20.81
N ARG A 80 -0.52 9.76 20.33
CA ARG A 80 -0.36 10.96 21.17
C ARG A 80 -1.42 11.04 22.28
N VAL A 81 -2.67 10.66 22.00
CA VAL A 81 -3.72 10.59 23.03
C VAL A 81 -3.38 9.51 24.06
N LEU A 82 -2.96 8.31 23.64
CA LEU A 82 -2.52 7.26 24.57
C LEU A 82 -1.40 7.75 25.50
N ARG A 83 -0.37 8.42 24.96
CA ARG A 83 0.73 8.97 25.75
C ARG A 83 0.28 10.03 26.75
N ARG A 84 -0.60 10.95 26.36
CA ARG A 84 -1.12 12.00 27.24
C ARG A 84 -1.83 11.44 28.48
N HIS A 85 -2.50 10.30 28.31
CA HIS A 85 -3.23 9.63 29.39
C HIS A 85 -2.42 8.52 30.07
N GLU A 86 -1.12 8.39 29.76
CA GLU A 86 -0.23 7.35 30.29
C GLU A 86 -0.69 5.91 29.99
N ARG A 87 -1.38 5.72 28.85
CA ARG A 87 -1.95 4.44 28.38
C ARG A 87 -1.22 3.86 27.15
N ASN A 88 0.06 4.18 26.96
CA ASN A 88 0.81 3.88 25.73
C ASN A 88 1.50 2.50 25.70
N ASP A 89 0.92 1.48 26.34
CA ASP A 89 1.48 0.14 26.27
C ASP A 89 1.30 -0.54 24.89
N SER A 90 1.96 -1.68 24.68
CA SER A 90 1.89 -2.43 23.43
C SER A 90 0.48 -2.94 23.11
N ALA A 91 -0.33 -3.26 24.11
CA ALA A 91 -1.69 -3.75 23.93
C ALA A 91 -2.65 -2.62 23.50
N ALA A 92 -2.48 -1.42 24.05
CA ALA A 92 -3.21 -0.22 23.67
C ALA A 92 -2.86 0.20 22.23
N ASN A 93 -1.58 0.17 21.88
CA ASN A 93 -1.13 0.40 20.50
C ASN A 93 -1.72 -0.61 19.51
N ALA A 94 -1.71 -1.90 19.86
CA ALA A 94 -2.36 -2.92 19.04
C ALA A 94 -3.89 -2.76 18.99
N ALA A 95 -4.52 -2.22 20.03
CA ALA A 95 -5.95 -1.95 20.05
C ALA A 95 -6.32 -0.79 19.11
N ILE A 96 -5.57 0.30 19.09
CA ILE A 96 -5.84 1.43 18.19
C ILE A 96 -5.62 1.06 16.72
N ARG A 97 -4.60 0.24 16.41
CA ARG A 97 -4.38 -0.29 15.05
C ARG A 97 -5.56 -1.13 14.60
N ARG A 98 -5.96 -2.13 15.38
CA ARG A 98 -7.15 -2.96 15.07
C ARG A 98 -8.43 -2.14 14.90
N ARG A 99 -8.65 -1.13 15.75
CA ARG A 99 -9.80 -0.22 15.63
C ARG A 99 -9.78 0.53 14.29
N SER A 100 -8.60 0.97 13.88
CA SER A 100 -8.39 1.63 12.61
C SER A 100 -8.60 0.67 11.44
N ASP A 101 -7.99 -0.51 11.46
CA ASP A 101 -8.10 -1.52 10.39
C ASP A 101 -9.54 -2.02 10.19
N MET A 102 -10.33 -2.11 11.26
CA MET A 102 -11.77 -2.44 11.15
C MET A 102 -12.56 -1.37 10.38
N ALA A 103 -12.12 -0.10 10.45
CA ALA A 103 -12.77 1.00 9.78
C ALA A 103 -12.14 1.32 8.42
N LEU A 104 -10.83 1.17 8.26
CA LEU A 104 -10.07 1.36 7.03
C LEU A 104 -9.00 0.26 6.96
N PRO A 105 -9.33 -0.93 6.42
CA PRO A 105 -8.34 -1.97 6.24
C PRO A 105 -7.27 -1.49 5.25
N PRO A 106 -5.98 -1.81 5.46
CA PRO A 106 -4.92 -1.51 4.49
C PRO A 106 -5.29 -1.94 3.07
N PHE A 107 -5.07 -1.08 2.09
CA PHE A 107 -5.37 -1.38 0.69
C PHE A 107 -4.40 -0.71 -0.27
N TYR A 108 -4.32 -1.29 -1.47
CA TYR A 108 -3.45 -0.81 -2.54
C TYR A 108 -4.21 0.09 -3.52
N ARG A 109 -3.50 1.07 -4.08
CA ARG A 109 -3.90 1.86 -5.24
C ARG A 109 -2.74 1.94 -6.21
N SER A 110 -2.97 1.46 -7.44
CA SER A 110 -2.02 1.53 -8.53
C SER A 110 -2.40 2.67 -9.45
N LEU A 111 -1.47 3.60 -9.68
CA LEU A 111 -1.61 4.66 -10.66
C LEU A 111 -0.61 4.47 -11.79
N TRP A 112 -1.04 4.86 -12.98
CA TRP A 112 -0.25 4.82 -14.20
C TRP A 112 -0.15 6.21 -14.78
N LEU A 113 1.07 6.65 -15.09
CA LEU A 113 1.33 7.90 -15.79
C LEU A 113 1.99 7.60 -17.14
N ASP A 114 1.65 8.38 -18.16
CA ASP A 114 2.37 8.39 -19.45
C ASP A 114 3.64 9.26 -19.37
N ARG A 115 4.31 9.43 -20.52
CA ARG A 115 5.54 10.20 -20.66
C ARG A 115 5.33 11.71 -20.39
N GLU A 116 4.12 12.22 -20.60
CA GLU A 116 3.72 13.60 -20.25
C GLU A 116 3.28 13.76 -18.79
N LEU A 117 3.37 12.69 -17.98
CA LEU A 117 2.92 12.62 -16.59
C LEU A 117 1.40 12.79 -16.44
N THR A 118 0.64 12.43 -17.47
CA THR A 118 -0.83 12.39 -17.43
C THR A 118 -1.28 11.02 -16.95
N LEU A 119 -2.37 10.98 -16.16
CA LEU A 119 -2.98 9.72 -15.74
C LEU A 119 -3.46 8.93 -16.96
N VAL A 120 -3.04 7.68 -17.04
CA VAL A 120 -3.58 6.73 -18.01
C VAL A 120 -4.96 6.29 -17.53
N THR A 121 -6.01 6.74 -18.22
CA THR A 121 -7.40 6.36 -17.92
C THR A 121 -8.00 5.41 -18.95
N ASP A 122 -7.35 5.23 -20.11
CA ASP A 122 -7.83 4.33 -21.14
C ASP A 122 -7.79 2.87 -20.66
N HIS A 123 -8.96 2.22 -20.66
CA HIS A 123 -9.09 0.87 -20.13
C HIS A 123 -8.31 -0.19 -20.91
N ALA A 124 -8.19 -0.06 -22.24
CA ALA A 124 -7.48 -1.03 -23.06
C ALA A 124 -5.96 -0.92 -22.81
N LEU A 125 -5.44 0.30 -22.70
CA LEU A 125 -4.06 0.58 -22.36
C LEU A 125 -3.74 0.16 -20.93
N LEU A 126 -4.61 0.46 -19.95
CA LEU A 126 -4.47 -0.03 -18.58
C LEU A 126 -4.45 -1.57 -18.53
N ALA A 127 -5.33 -2.23 -19.29
CA ALA A 127 -5.33 -3.68 -19.38
C ALA A 127 -4.03 -4.21 -19.98
N LEU A 128 -3.46 -3.54 -20.99
CA LEU A 128 -2.16 -3.87 -21.57
C LEU A 128 -1.02 -3.67 -20.56
N LEU A 129 -0.99 -2.57 -19.82
CA LEU A 129 0.05 -2.25 -18.83
C LEU A 129 0.00 -3.19 -17.61
N ALA A 130 -1.21 -3.53 -17.16
CA ALA A 130 -1.45 -4.41 -16.02
C ALA A 130 -1.22 -5.91 -16.31
N GLN A 131 -0.93 -6.29 -17.56
CA GLN A 131 -0.64 -7.69 -17.88
C GLN A 131 0.53 -8.23 -17.06
N ARG A 132 0.39 -9.49 -16.65
CA ARG A 132 1.47 -10.23 -15.96
C ARG A 132 2.72 -10.24 -16.82
N TYR A 133 3.87 -10.13 -16.17
CA TYR A 133 5.17 -10.21 -16.80
C TYR A 133 5.35 -11.55 -17.51
N ARG A 134 5.73 -11.53 -18.80
CA ARG A 134 5.86 -12.73 -19.65
C ARG A 134 7.21 -12.77 -20.35
N VAL A 135 8.13 -13.63 -19.91
CA VAL A 135 9.44 -13.79 -20.58
C VAL A 135 9.30 -14.50 -21.92
N GLU A 136 8.48 -15.55 -21.94
CA GLU A 136 8.25 -16.37 -23.12
C GLU A 136 7.29 -15.66 -24.09
N PRO A 137 7.62 -15.61 -25.39
CA PRO A 137 6.77 -14.98 -26.38
C PRO A 137 5.44 -15.73 -26.52
N ASP A 138 4.35 -14.97 -26.68
CA ASP A 138 3.08 -15.54 -27.10
C ASP A 138 3.01 -15.79 -28.62
N GLN A 139 1.84 -16.20 -29.12
CA GLN A 139 1.64 -16.52 -30.54
C GLN A 139 1.95 -15.35 -31.48
N ASN A 140 1.82 -14.11 -31.00
CA ASN A 140 2.13 -12.89 -31.77
C ASN A 140 3.57 -12.43 -31.55
N GLY A 141 4.32 -13.15 -30.72
CA GLY A 141 5.68 -12.82 -30.30
C GLY A 141 5.75 -11.80 -29.18
N ALA A 142 4.62 -11.41 -28.56
CA ALA A 142 4.62 -10.44 -27.47
C ALA A 142 5.32 -11.02 -26.25
N ARG A 143 6.21 -10.23 -25.64
CA ARG A 143 7.04 -10.65 -24.50
C ARG A 143 7.54 -9.44 -23.72
N ASP A 144 7.98 -9.70 -22.51
CA ASP A 144 8.56 -8.75 -21.60
C ASP A 144 10.03 -9.07 -21.34
N LEU A 145 10.83 -8.03 -21.14
CA LEU A 145 12.25 -8.11 -20.80
C LEU A 145 12.49 -7.25 -19.56
N ASN A 146 13.02 -7.86 -18.50
CA ASN A 146 13.58 -7.11 -17.39
C ASN A 146 14.76 -6.27 -17.89
N LEU A 147 14.76 -4.97 -17.56
CA LEU A 147 15.83 -4.05 -17.92
C LEU A 147 16.95 -4.13 -16.88
N ASN A 148 17.76 -5.20 -16.97
CA ASN A 148 19.02 -5.26 -16.26
C ASN A 148 20.01 -4.19 -16.77
N PHE A 149 21.14 -4.02 -16.09
CA PHE A 149 22.15 -3.01 -16.43
C PHE A 149 22.53 -3.00 -17.93
N ARG A 150 22.73 -4.17 -18.56
CA ARG A 150 23.10 -4.25 -19.99
C ARG A 150 21.97 -3.79 -20.91
N ARG A 151 20.74 -4.24 -20.65
CA ARG A 151 19.58 -3.84 -21.46
C ARG A 151 19.22 -2.37 -21.26
N TRP A 152 19.44 -1.85 -20.05
CA TRP A 152 19.31 -0.42 -19.76
C TRP A 152 20.30 0.43 -20.58
N GLN A 153 21.58 0.03 -20.66
CA GLN A 153 22.57 0.71 -21.50
C GLN A 153 22.18 0.74 -22.98
N ARG A 154 21.53 -0.31 -23.48
CA ARG A 154 21.06 -0.36 -24.87
C ARG A 154 19.81 0.46 -25.09
N LEU A 155 18.90 0.44 -24.13
CA LEU A 155 17.74 1.32 -24.12
C LEU A 155 18.19 2.80 -24.17
N SER A 156 19.22 3.19 -23.42
CA SER A 156 19.75 4.56 -23.48
C SER A 156 20.36 4.94 -24.84
N GLN A 157 20.80 3.96 -25.64
CA GLN A 157 21.28 4.18 -27.01
C GLN A 157 20.15 4.41 -28.03
N LEU A 158 18.88 4.19 -27.64
CA LEU A 158 17.73 4.51 -28.47
C LEU A 158 17.40 6.01 -28.49
N HIS A 159 18.09 6.82 -27.70
CA HIS A 159 17.94 8.28 -27.63
C HIS A 159 16.49 8.74 -27.39
N LEU A 160 15.76 8.03 -26.52
CA LEU A 160 14.44 8.50 -26.07
C LEU A 160 14.58 9.84 -25.34
N PRO A 161 13.74 10.85 -25.63
CA PRO A 161 13.83 12.18 -25.02
C PRO A 161 13.86 12.18 -23.49
N GLU A 162 13.17 11.23 -22.87
CA GLU A 162 13.03 11.09 -21.42
C GLU A 162 14.36 10.81 -20.72
N PHE A 163 15.32 10.20 -21.42
CA PHE A 163 16.63 9.91 -20.83
C PHE A 163 17.46 11.16 -20.53
N ALA A 164 17.20 12.27 -21.21
CA ALA A 164 17.92 13.53 -20.96
C ALA A 164 17.72 14.04 -19.53
N HIS A 165 16.56 13.74 -18.93
CA HIS A 165 16.16 14.23 -17.60
C HIS A 165 15.58 13.12 -16.73
N TRP A 166 16.06 11.88 -16.91
CA TRP A 166 15.47 10.69 -16.28
C TRP A 166 15.29 10.79 -14.74
N PRO A 167 16.29 11.24 -13.96
CA PRO A 167 16.13 11.37 -12.51
C PRO A 167 15.03 12.37 -12.13
N ASP A 168 15.00 13.54 -12.78
CA ASP A 168 14.02 14.59 -12.52
C ASP A 168 12.61 14.16 -12.93
N LEU A 169 12.50 13.46 -14.07
CA LEU A 169 11.24 12.89 -14.55
C LEU A 169 10.69 11.88 -13.56
N CYS A 170 11.52 10.99 -13.01
CA CYS A 170 11.09 10.02 -11.98
C CYS A 170 10.55 10.72 -10.72
N LEU A 171 11.26 11.75 -10.24
CA LEU A 171 10.82 12.53 -9.07
C LEU A 171 9.51 13.26 -9.35
N LYS A 172 9.39 13.89 -10.53
CA LYS A 172 8.17 14.60 -10.94
C LYS A 172 6.99 13.66 -11.10
N ALA A 173 7.19 12.49 -11.71
CA ALA A 173 6.18 11.46 -11.88
C ALA A 173 5.63 11.02 -10.52
N ARG A 174 6.51 10.83 -9.52
CA ARG A 174 6.08 10.51 -8.16
C ARG A 174 5.21 11.60 -7.55
N GLU A 175 5.63 12.86 -7.60
CA GLU A 175 4.85 13.99 -7.07
C GLU A 175 3.46 14.08 -7.72
N VAL A 176 3.41 13.91 -9.04
CA VAL A 176 2.16 13.94 -9.80
C VAL A 176 1.26 12.77 -9.42
N ALA A 177 1.80 11.56 -9.30
CA ALA A 177 1.04 10.38 -8.87
C ALA A 177 0.50 10.53 -7.45
N GLU A 178 1.30 11.02 -6.49
CA GLU A 178 0.84 11.26 -5.11
C GLU A 178 -0.27 12.33 -5.05
N LYS A 179 -0.13 13.40 -5.84
CA LYS A 179 -1.17 14.44 -5.95
C LYS A 179 -2.45 13.90 -6.58
N ALA A 180 -2.33 13.13 -7.65
CA ALA A 180 -3.44 12.46 -8.33
C ALA A 180 -4.19 11.51 -7.39
N LEU A 181 -3.46 10.67 -6.65
CA LEU A 181 -4.04 9.76 -5.66
C LEU A 181 -4.89 10.51 -4.64
N ARG A 182 -4.38 11.61 -4.07
CA ARG A 182 -5.10 12.38 -3.05
C ARG A 182 -6.33 13.11 -3.59
N ALA A 183 -6.38 13.36 -4.89
CA ALA A 183 -7.51 13.98 -5.57
C ALA A 183 -8.51 12.97 -6.15
N ASP A 184 -8.23 11.66 -6.07
CA ASP A 184 -9.07 10.59 -6.61
C ASP A 184 -10.45 10.57 -5.91
N PRO A 185 -11.55 10.81 -6.65
CA PRO A 185 -12.91 10.76 -6.09
C PRO A 185 -13.26 9.43 -5.44
N ASP A 186 -12.81 8.30 -6.00
CA ASP A 186 -13.10 6.97 -5.47
C ASP A 186 -12.38 6.74 -4.13
N LEU A 187 -11.16 7.28 -4.01
CA LEU A 187 -10.46 7.30 -2.72
C LEU A 187 -11.21 8.16 -1.71
N ILE A 188 -11.56 9.39 -2.07
CA ILE A 188 -12.28 10.33 -1.19
C ILE A 188 -13.58 9.70 -0.69
N GLU A 189 -14.36 9.07 -1.57
CA GLU A 189 -15.60 8.39 -1.19
C GLU A 189 -15.34 7.18 -0.26
N SER A 190 -14.31 6.38 -0.55
CA SER A 190 -13.91 5.24 0.28
C SER A 190 -13.52 5.67 1.70
N LEU A 191 -12.74 6.76 1.83
CA LEU A 191 -12.34 7.34 3.11
C LEU A 191 -13.54 7.89 3.87
N ALA A 192 -14.49 8.55 3.18
CA ALA A 192 -15.73 9.01 3.81
C ALA A 192 -16.55 7.83 4.37
N LYS A 193 -16.69 6.73 3.62
CA LYS A 193 -17.36 5.51 4.09
C LYS A 193 -16.62 4.88 5.28
N ALA A 194 -15.30 4.89 5.28
CA ALA A 194 -14.48 4.42 6.40
C ALA A 194 -14.67 5.28 7.66
N GLU A 195 -14.67 6.61 7.51
CA GLU A 195 -14.93 7.54 8.61
C GLU A 195 -16.32 7.30 9.22
N GLN A 196 -17.35 7.08 8.40
CA GLN A 196 -18.70 6.75 8.89
C GLN A 196 -18.75 5.44 9.68
N ARG A 197 -17.99 4.41 9.25
CA ARG A 197 -17.86 3.16 10.02
C ARG A 197 -17.20 3.41 11.37
N ALA A 198 -16.13 4.20 11.42
CA ALA A 198 -15.45 4.58 12.66
C ALA A 198 -16.37 5.38 13.60
N LEU A 199 -17.14 6.33 13.06
CA LEU A 199 -18.11 7.12 13.81
C LEU A 199 -19.17 6.23 14.49
N ARG A 200 -19.79 5.31 13.74
CA ARG A 200 -20.79 4.38 14.30
C ARG A 200 -20.18 3.47 15.37
N ALA A 201 -18.93 3.06 15.23
CA ALA A 201 -18.23 2.28 16.24
C ALA A 201 -17.96 3.10 17.51
N ALA A 202 -17.52 4.36 17.36
CA ALA A 202 -17.28 5.28 18.46
C ALA A 202 -18.56 5.61 19.23
N GLN A 203 -19.66 5.94 18.54
CA GLN A 203 -20.96 6.25 19.16
C GLN A 203 -21.46 5.10 20.04
N ARG A 204 -21.35 3.85 19.57
CA ARG A 204 -21.73 2.68 20.37
C ARG A 204 -20.91 2.58 21.66
N ARG A 205 -19.61 2.84 21.59
CA ARG A 205 -18.72 2.77 22.74
C ARG A 205 -18.98 3.91 23.73
N LEU A 206 -19.10 5.14 23.24
CA LEU A 206 -19.41 6.31 24.07
C LEU A 206 -20.76 6.15 24.76
N GLY A 207 -21.80 5.66 24.05
CA GLY A 207 -23.10 5.38 24.65
C GLY A 207 -23.04 4.33 25.77
N GLN A 208 -22.21 3.29 25.62
CA GLN A 208 -21.98 2.31 26.69
C GLN A 208 -21.27 2.91 27.90
N LEU A 209 -20.26 3.77 27.68
CA LEU A 209 -19.56 4.47 28.76
C LEU A 209 -20.50 5.42 29.51
N GLN A 210 -21.28 6.23 28.78
CA GLN A 210 -22.29 7.13 29.34
C GLN A 210 -23.33 6.39 30.18
N ALA A 211 -23.83 5.26 29.71
CA ALA A 211 -24.79 4.45 30.45
C ALA A 211 -24.19 3.90 31.75
N ARG A 212 -22.91 3.47 31.73
CA ARG A 212 -22.19 3.00 32.92
C ARG A 212 -21.95 4.11 33.92
N ALA A 213 -21.51 5.28 33.45
CA ALA A 213 -21.27 6.45 34.30
C ALA A 213 -22.54 6.88 35.05
N ARG A 214 -23.69 6.90 34.36
CA ARG A 214 -25.00 7.22 34.98
C ARG A 214 -25.48 6.19 36.00
N ALA A 215 -25.10 4.92 35.85
CA ALA A 215 -25.48 3.85 36.76
C ALA A 215 -24.54 3.72 37.98
N ALA A 216 -23.34 4.30 37.93
CA ALA A 216 -22.39 4.28 39.03
C ALA A 216 -22.75 5.38 40.06
N VAL A 217 -22.95 4.98 41.32
CA VAL A 217 -23.37 5.88 42.43
C VAL A 217 -22.22 6.77 42.94
N SER A 218 -20.97 6.49 42.56
CA SER A 218 -19.80 7.27 42.97
C SER A 218 -19.31 8.15 41.80
N ALA A 219 -19.46 9.46 41.96
CA ALA A 219 -18.88 10.51 41.11
C ALA A 219 -17.35 10.60 41.29
N GLY A 220 -16.65 9.48 41.06
CA GLY A 220 -15.21 9.52 40.84
C GLY A 220 -14.95 10.10 39.44
N ASP A 221 -13.85 10.83 39.32
CA ASP A 221 -13.38 11.50 38.10
C ASP A 221 -13.48 10.57 36.87
N ASP A 222 -14.53 10.73 36.05
CA ASP A 222 -14.80 9.88 34.88
C ASP A 222 -13.88 10.29 33.73
N THR A 223 -12.60 9.94 33.88
CA THR A 223 -11.54 10.20 32.90
C THR A 223 -11.68 9.33 31.65
N GLU A 224 -12.50 8.26 31.69
CA GLU A 224 -12.70 7.32 30.58
C GLU A 224 -13.48 7.94 29.43
N LEU A 225 -14.52 8.72 29.73
CA LEU A 225 -15.34 9.31 28.69
C LEU A 225 -14.59 10.39 27.88
N PRO A 226 -13.94 11.39 28.50
CA PRO A 226 -13.11 12.35 27.78
C PRO A 226 -11.93 11.70 27.04
N PHE A 227 -11.33 10.65 27.61
CA PHE A 227 -10.29 9.87 26.94
C PHE A 227 -10.80 9.22 25.65
N GLU A 228 -11.95 8.53 25.72
CA GLU A 228 -12.51 7.83 24.56
C GLU A 228 -13.00 8.82 23.48
N GLU A 229 -13.52 9.99 23.85
CA GLU A 229 -13.88 11.06 22.90
C GLU A 229 -12.65 11.58 22.13
N GLN A 230 -11.55 11.86 22.85
CA GLN A 230 -10.28 12.29 22.23
C GLN A 230 -9.74 11.20 21.31
N LEU A 231 -9.75 9.95 21.76
CA LEU A 231 -9.24 8.82 20.99
C LEU A 231 -10.08 8.55 19.73
N ALA A 232 -11.41 8.59 19.85
CA ALA A 232 -12.31 8.43 18.71
C ALA A 232 -12.12 9.54 17.66
N THR A 233 -11.91 10.78 18.12
CA THR A 233 -11.64 11.92 17.23
C THR A 233 -10.33 11.72 16.47
N ALA A 234 -9.25 11.37 17.19
CA ALA A 234 -7.94 11.16 16.60
C ALA A 234 -7.93 10.00 15.57
N LEU A 235 -8.62 8.89 15.86
CA LEU A 235 -8.74 7.76 14.93
C LEU A 235 -9.51 8.14 13.65
N ARG A 236 -10.57 8.93 13.77
CA ARG A 236 -11.33 9.40 12.61
C ARG A 236 -10.51 10.36 11.74
N GLU A 237 -9.72 11.24 12.35
CA GLU A 237 -8.81 12.12 11.62
C GLU A 237 -7.78 11.30 10.83
N GLY A 238 -7.18 10.29 11.45
CA GLY A 238 -6.25 9.37 10.79
C GLY A 238 -6.85 8.55 9.65
N ILE A 239 -8.15 8.27 9.70
CA ILE A 239 -8.88 7.62 8.59
C ILE A 239 -9.15 8.62 7.47
N ARG A 240 -9.47 9.87 7.80
CA ARG A 240 -9.75 10.93 6.81
C ARG A 240 -8.48 11.35 6.06
N ILE A 241 -7.36 11.38 6.78
CA ILE A 241 -6.03 11.70 6.26
C ILE A 241 -5.15 10.47 6.48
N PRO A 242 -5.31 9.43 5.64
CA PRO A 242 -4.54 8.21 5.80
C PRO A 242 -3.06 8.46 5.55
N GLN A 243 -2.24 7.61 6.16
CA GLN A 243 -0.86 7.47 5.77
C GLN A 243 -0.82 6.89 4.35
N VAL A 244 -0.05 7.54 3.47
CA VAL A 244 0.20 7.07 2.10
C VAL A 244 1.66 6.67 2.03
N ARG A 245 1.91 5.38 1.78
CA ARG A 245 3.25 4.84 1.59
C ARG A 245 3.42 4.41 0.15
N LEU A 246 4.49 4.86 -0.49
CA LEU A 246 4.91 4.31 -1.78
C LEU A 246 5.51 2.93 -1.57
N ASP A 247 4.93 1.94 -2.21
CA ASP A 247 5.31 0.53 -2.08
C ASP A 247 6.23 0.12 -3.22
N THR A 248 5.74 0.27 -4.45
CA THR A 248 6.46 -0.11 -5.68
C THR A 248 6.41 1.00 -6.72
N VAL A 249 7.54 1.23 -7.40
CA VAL A 249 7.67 2.10 -8.56
C VAL A 249 8.14 1.28 -9.76
N GLY A 250 7.51 1.48 -10.92
CA GLY A 250 7.87 0.79 -12.16
C GLY A 250 8.01 1.75 -13.32
N ALA A 251 8.96 1.49 -14.22
CA ALA A 251 8.98 2.07 -15.57
C ALA A 251 8.75 0.97 -16.61
N ILE A 252 7.77 1.15 -17.48
CA ILE A 252 7.46 0.21 -18.57
C ILE A 252 7.65 0.93 -19.90
N PHE A 253 8.56 0.42 -20.71
CA PHE A 253 8.76 0.86 -22.07
C PHE A 253 7.97 -0.06 -22.99
N VAL A 254 6.93 0.44 -23.64
CA VAL A 254 6.06 -0.34 -24.53
C VAL A 254 6.43 -0.05 -25.98
N SER A 255 6.67 -1.09 -26.77
CA SER A 255 6.99 -0.95 -28.19
C SER A 255 6.24 -2.00 -29.01
N ALA A 256 5.75 -1.57 -30.18
CA ALA A 256 5.26 -2.48 -31.23
C ALA A 256 6.33 -2.85 -32.26
N ASN A 257 7.54 -2.29 -32.14
CA ASN A 257 8.61 -2.44 -33.12
C ASN A 257 9.54 -3.60 -32.76
N ARG A 258 9.51 -4.66 -33.60
CA ARG A 258 10.32 -5.87 -33.41
C ARG A 258 11.82 -5.57 -33.49
N SER A 259 12.25 -4.79 -34.48
CA SER A 259 13.67 -4.46 -34.67
C SER A 259 14.22 -3.60 -33.53
N VAL A 260 13.40 -2.69 -32.97
CA VAL A 260 13.78 -1.95 -31.74
C VAL A 260 13.90 -2.92 -30.56
N THR A 261 12.92 -3.81 -30.40
CA THR A 261 12.93 -4.82 -29.33
C THR A 261 14.16 -5.73 -29.38
N GLU A 262 14.58 -6.16 -30.57
CA GLU A 262 15.79 -6.99 -30.76
C GLU A 262 17.07 -6.27 -30.33
N ARG A 263 17.19 -4.98 -30.61
CA ARG A 263 18.31 -4.14 -30.13
C ARG A 263 18.38 -4.12 -28.61
N VAL A 264 17.24 -4.05 -27.93
CA VAL A 264 17.16 -4.12 -26.45
C VAL A 264 17.40 -5.54 -25.93
N SER A 265 16.91 -6.57 -26.63
CA SER A 265 16.88 -7.96 -26.16
C SER A 265 18.19 -8.73 -26.28
N SER A 266 19.07 -8.41 -27.23
CA SER A 266 20.25 -9.26 -27.49
C SER A 266 21.07 -9.50 -26.21
N ASP A 267 21.63 -10.70 -26.00
CA ASP A 267 22.46 -10.97 -24.82
C ASP A 267 23.97 -11.07 -25.19
N LEU A 268 24.32 -10.73 -26.43
CA LEU A 268 25.70 -10.69 -26.94
C LEU A 268 26.50 -9.50 -26.39
#